data_AF-A0A3M1J6U3-F1
#
_entry.id   AF-A0A3M1J6U3-F1
#
_cell.length_a   1.000
_cell.length_b   1.000
_cell.length_c   1.000
_cell.angle_alpha   90.00
_cell.angle_beta   90.00
_cell.angle_gamma   90.00
#
_symmetry.space_group_name_H-M   'P 1'
#
loop_
_entity.id
_entity.type
_entity.pdbx_description
1 polymer ?
#
loop_
_entity_poly.entity_id
_entity_poly.type
_entity_poly.pdbx_seq_one_letter_code
_entity_poly.pdbx_strand_id
1 'polypeptide(L)' 'MMNQLPGAELSPKVSDEVRRTTCYMCACRCGINVHVKTAADGTREVAYI' A
#
# COMPACT_ATOMS: atom_id res chain seq x y z
N MET A 1 -14.48 0.46 -19.23
CA MET A 1 -13.93 -0.88 -19.52
C MET A 1 -13.65 -1.56 -18.20
N MET A 2 -14.35 -2.64 -17.89
CA MET A 2 -14.28 -3.33 -16.59
C MET A 2 -13.26 -4.47 -16.69
N ASN A 3 -12.08 -4.31 -16.08
CA ASN A 3 -11.01 -5.31 -16.08
C ASN A 3 -11.10 -6.29 -14.88
N GLN A 4 -12.30 -6.55 -14.37
CA GLN A 4 -12.49 -7.48 -13.25
C GLN A 4 -12.99 -8.81 -13.79
N LEU A 5 -12.07 -9.76 -13.92
CA LEU A 5 -12.37 -11.15 -14.23
C LEU A 5 -13.03 -11.81 -13.00
N PRO A 6 -14.18 -12.49 -13.15
CA PRO A 6 -14.86 -13.15 -12.03
C PRO A 6 -13.98 -14.25 -11.44
N GLY A 7 -13.63 -14.13 -10.16
CA GLY A 7 -12.78 -15.07 -9.43
C GLY A 7 -11.30 -14.68 -9.32
N ALA A 8 -10.88 -13.55 -9.89
CA ALA A 8 -9.52 -13.06 -9.70
C ALA A 8 -9.36 -12.37 -8.33
N GLU A 9 -8.61 -12.99 -7.43
CA GLU A 9 -8.12 -12.32 -6.21
C GLU A 9 -6.95 -11.41 -6.61
N LEU A 10 -7.24 -10.13 -6.84
CA LEU A 10 -6.37 -9.23 -7.62
C LEU A 10 -5.13 -8.69 -6.89
N SER A 11 -4.82 -9.12 -5.66
CA SER A 11 -3.52 -8.86 -5.04
C SER A 11 -3.36 -9.75 -3.80
N PRO A 12 -2.20 -10.40 -3.61
CA PRO A 12 -1.93 -11.10 -2.36
C PRO A 12 -1.84 -10.09 -1.20
N LYS A 13 -2.25 -10.51 -0.01
CA LYS A 13 -2.08 -9.69 1.20
C LYS A 13 -0.60 -9.66 1.60
N VAL A 14 0.07 -8.54 1.32
CA VAL A 14 1.52 -8.35 1.55
C VAL A 14 1.83 -7.31 2.64
N SER A 15 0.81 -6.79 3.33
CA SER A 15 0.96 -5.75 4.36
C SER A 15 0.12 -6.04 5.60
N ASP A 16 0.65 -5.65 6.75
CA ASP A 16 0.01 -5.82 8.07
C ASP A 16 -0.84 -4.61 8.45
N GLU A 17 -0.41 -3.40 8.05
CA GLU A 17 -1.06 -2.13 8.38
C GLU A 17 -1.09 -1.21 7.16
N VAL A 18 -2.14 -0.37 7.05
CA VAL A 18 -2.21 0.71 6.06
C VAL A 18 -2.25 2.04 6.78
N ARG A 19 -1.30 2.93 6.46
CA ARG A 19 -1.26 4.30 6.99
C ARG A 19 -1.56 5.30 5.89
N ARG A 20 -2.24 6.39 6.22
CA ARG A 20 -2.44 7.51 5.30
C ARG A 20 -1.43 8.60 5.56
N THR A 21 -0.79 9.07 4.51
CA THR A 21 0.15 10.20 4.57
C THR A 21 0.01 11.06 3.32
N THR A 22 0.80 12.11 3.26
CA THR A 22 0.81 13.06 2.16
C THR A 22 1.99 12.77 1.24
N CYS A 23 1.77 12.75 -0.08
CA CYS A 23 2.82 12.64 -1.08
C CYS A 23 3.67 13.91 -1.09
N TYR A 24 4.98 13.77 -0.91
CA TYR A 24 5.89 14.91 -0.90
C TYR A 24 6.57 15.20 -2.25
N MET A 25 6.24 14.43 -3.29
CA MET A 25 6.93 14.48 -4.58
C MET A 25 6.60 15.72 -5.42
N CYS A 26 5.37 16.23 -5.34
CA CYS A 26 4.91 17.41 -6.10
C CYS A 26 4.19 18.41 -5.18
N ALA A 27 4.00 19.64 -5.67
CA ALA A 27 3.21 20.68 -5.01
C ALA A 27 1.76 20.24 -4.70
N CYS A 28 1.24 19.25 -5.42
CA CYS A 28 -0.12 18.75 -5.25
C CYS A 28 -0.40 18.09 -3.90
N ARG A 29 0.64 17.65 -3.14
CA ARG A 29 0.49 17.10 -1.78
C ARG A 29 -0.69 16.12 -1.64
N CYS A 30 -0.79 15.17 -2.56
CA CYS A 30 -1.91 14.23 -2.61
C CYS A 30 -1.90 13.30 -1.37
N GLY A 31 -3.08 12.88 -0.91
CA GLY A 31 -3.18 11.79 0.08
C GLY A 31 -2.80 10.45 -0.56
N ILE A 32 -1.88 9.72 0.08
CA ILE A 32 -1.44 8.38 -0.32
C ILE A 32 -1.67 7.39 0.84
N ASN A 33 -1.96 6.15 0.48
CA ASN A 33 -1.93 5.05 1.44
C ASN A 33 -0.52 4.46 1.42
N VAL A 34 0.00 4.02 2.56
CA VAL A 34 1.31 3.39 2.68
C VAL A 34 1.08 2.08 3.40
N HIS A 35 1.40 1.01 2.70
CA HIS A 35 1.27 -0.35 3.18
C HIS A 35 2.54 -0.71 3.96
N VAL A 36 2.40 -0.96 5.25
CA VAL A 36 3.49 -1.27 6.17
C VAL A 36 3.45 -2.75 6.52
N LYS A 37 4.62 -3.39 6.51
CA LYS A 37 4.82 -4.75 7.00
C LYS A 37 5.77 -4.75 8.18
N THR A 38 5.65 -5.73 9.06
CA THR A 38 6.61 -5.98 10.14
C THR A 38 7.61 -7.05 9.69
N ALA A 39 8.88 -6.69 9.66
CA ALA A 39 9.98 -7.61 9.39
C ALA A 39 10.23 -8.54 10.60
N ALA A 40 10.96 -9.63 10.39
CA ALA A 40 11.19 -10.67 11.40
C ALA A 40 11.96 -10.18 12.64
N ASP A 41 12.72 -9.09 12.50
CA ASP A 41 13.45 -8.41 13.57
C ASP A 41 12.57 -7.41 14.35
N GLY A 42 11.29 -7.27 13.98
CA GLY A 42 10.34 -6.32 14.56
C GLY A 42 10.34 -4.93 13.89
N THR A 43 11.19 -4.71 12.89
CA THR A 43 11.27 -3.43 12.16
C THR A 43 10.03 -3.22 11.29
N ARG A 44 9.51 -1.98 11.25
CA ARG A 44 8.38 -1.61 10.38
C ARG A 44 8.90 -1.07 9.07
N GLU A 45 8.63 -1.78 7.98
CA GLU A 45 9.09 -1.43 6.64
C GLU A 45 7.93 -1.10 5.72
N VAL A 46 8.16 -0.19 4.77
CA VAL A 46 7.20 0.08 3.69
C VAL A 46 7.25 -1.09 2.71
N ALA A 47 6.10 -1.72 2.47
CA ALA A 47 5.93 -2.73 1.44
C ALA A 47 5.67 -2.09 0.07
N TYR A 48 4.72 -1.15 0.00
CA TYR A 48 4.38 -0.35 -1.18
C TYR A 48 3.49 0.86 -0.81
N ILE A 49 3.24 1.75 -1.77
CA ILE A 49 2.38 2.94 -1.69
C ILE A 49 1.16 2.73 -2.58
#